data_AF-A0A7R7VZW7-F1
#
_entry.id   AF-A0A7R7VZW7-F1
#
_cell.length_a   1.000
_cell.length_b   1.000
_cell.length_c   1.000
_cell.angle_alpha   90.00
_cell.angle_beta   90.00
_cell.angle_gamma   90.00
#
_symmetry.space_group_name_H-M   'P 1'
#
loop_
_entity.id
_entity.type
_entity.pdbx_description
1 polymer ?
#
loop_
_entity_poly.entity_id
_entity_poly.type
_entity_poly.pdbx_seq_one_letter_code
_entity_poly.pdbx_strand_id
1 'polypeptide(L)'
;MTAFFIHRDPKIFPDPLRFIPERWLLEPEDLRKLERYLVPFSRGTLGCLGPNMTWAWLYLVLGTLLRRFEMRLHNTTEENVEVTRDKFLGQTERGKNRVQIKVVREYP
;
A
#
# COMPACT_ATOMS: atom_id res chain seq x y z
N MET A 1 -16.17 5.34 -8.21
CA MET A 1 -15.62 3.96 -8.21
C MET A 1 -14.42 3.96 -7.28
N THR A 2 -14.45 3.20 -6.18
CA THR A 2 -13.36 3.23 -5.20
C THR A 2 -12.15 2.44 -5.72
N ALA A 3 -10.94 2.98 -5.54
CA ALA A 3 -9.69 2.28 -5.80
C ALA A 3 -9.64 0.89 -5.13
N PHE A 4 -10.30 0.73 -3.98
CA PHE A 4 -10.46 -0.53 -3.27
C PHE A 4 -10.93 -1.69 -4.16
N PHE A 5 -11.97 -1.47 -4.97
CA PHE A 5 -12.54 -2.51 -5.83
C PHE A 5 -11.66 -2.78 -7.05
N ILE A 6 -11.10 -1.74 -7.66
CA ILE A 6 -10.20 -1.88 -8.82
C ILE A 6 -8.95 -2.69 -8.43
N HIS A 7 -8.32 -2.35 -7.30
CA HIS A 7 -7.11 -3.02 -6.84
C HIS A 7 -7.36 -4.45 -6.34
N ARG A 8 -8.62 -4.82 -6.10
CA ARG A 8 -9.03 -6.15 -5.65
C ARG A 8 -9.70 -7.00 -6.73
N ASP A 9 -9.78 -6.52 -7.97
CA ASP A 9 -10.38 -7.28 -9.07
C ASP A 9 -9.40 -8.37 -9.56
N PRO A 10 -9.73 -9.67 -9.41
CA PRO A 10 -8.85 -10.76 -9.87
C PRO A 10 -8.69 -10.82 -11.39
N LYS A 11 -9.57 -10.16 -12.17
CA LYS A 11 -9.42 -10.04 -13.63
C LYS A 11 -8.32 -9.06 -14.03
N ILE A 12 -8.00 -8.11 -13.15
CA ILE A 12 -6.95 -7.11 -13.35
C ILE A 12 -5.67 -7.55 -12.64
N PHE A 13 -5.77 -7.94 -11.37
CA PHE A 13 -4.66 -8.33 -10.53
C PHE A 13 -4.83 -9.78 -10.08
N PRO A 14 -4.16 -10.76 -10.72
CA PRO A 14 -4.21 -12.16 -10.29
C PRO A 14 -3.74 -12.30 -8.84
N ASP A 15 -4.47 -13.06 -8.02
CA ASP A 15 -4.28 -13.14 -6.56
C ASP A 15 -4.23 -11.76 -5.87
N PRO A 16 -5.29 -10.95 -5.97
CA PRO A 16 -5.23 -9.54 -5.59
C PRO A 16 -5.06 -9.31 -4.08
N LEU A 17 -5.43 -10.30 -3.26
CA LEU A 17 -5.33 -10.23 -1.80
C LEU A 17 -3.97 -10.69 -1.26
N ARG A 18 -3.10 -11.24 -2.11
CA ARG A 18 -1.74 -11.64 -1.73
C ARG A 18 -0.76 -10.49 -1.98
N PHE A 19 0.15 -10.27 -1.04
CA PHE A 19 1.25 -9.32 -1.22
C PHE A 19 2.34 -9.97 -2.09
N ILE A 20 2.42 -9.56 -3.35
CA ILE A 20 3.35 -10.10 -4.35
C ILE A 20 4.15 -8.94 -4.97
N PRO A 21 5.29 -8.51 -4.37
CA PRO A 21 6.13 -7.45 -4.90
C PRO A 21 6.60 -7.70 -6.34
N GLU A 22 6.88 -8.96 -6.67
CA GLU A 22 7.39 -9.40 -7.97
C GLU A 22 6.41 -9.12 -9.12
N ARG A 23 5.12 -8.88 -8.80
CA ARG A 23 4.09 -8.44 -9.77
C ARG A 23 4.48 -7.16 -10.51
N TRP A 24 5.36 -6.35 -9.94
CA TRP A 24 5.83 -5.09 -10.53
C TRP A 24 7.18 -5.22 -11.23
N LEU A 25 7.74 -6.43 -11.31
CA LEU A 25 9.01 -6.74 -11.98
C LEU A 25 8.80 -7.49 -13.31
N LEU A 26 7.63 -7.30 -13.94
CA LEU A 26 7.26 -7.93 -15.21
C LEU A 26 7.89 -7.22 -16.40
N GLU A 27 7.84 -7.87 -17.56
CA GLU A 27 8.19 -7.26 -18.83
C GLU A 27 7.36 -6.00 -19.12
N PRO A 28 7.91 -4.99 -19.81
CA PRO A 28 7.27 -3.68 -19.98
C PRO A 28 5.84 -3.72 -20.53
N GLU A 29 5.52 -4.69 -21.39
CA GLU A 29 4.18 -4.82 -21.97
C GLU A 29 3.14 -5.23 -20.93
N ASP A 30 3.45 -6.21 -20.09
CA ASP A 30 2.54 -6.69 -19.06
C ASP A 30 2.48 -5.74 -17.87
N LEU A 31 3.61 -5.08 -17.54
CA LEU A 31 3.66 -4.03 -16.54
C LEU A 31 2.71 -2.87 -16.90
N ARG A 32 2.74 -2.39 -18.16
CA ARG A 32 1.86 -1.30 -18.62
C ARG A 32 0.37 -1.63 -18.48
N LYS A 33 -0.01 -2.90 -18.66
CA LYS A 33 -1.41 -3.34 -18.46
C LYS A 33 -1.83 -3.19 -17.00
N LEU A 34 -0.99 -3.59 -16.05
CA LEU A 34 -1.27 -3.46 -14.62
C LEU A 34 -1.23 -2.00 -14.15
N GLU A 35 -0.22 -1.24 -14.58
CA GLU A 35 -0.06 0.18 -14.24
C GLU A 35 -1.28 1.00 -14.67
N ARG A 36 -1.95 0.64 -15.78
CA ARG A 36 -3.18 1.30 -16.20
C ARG A 36 -4.27 1.27 -15.12
N TYR A 37 -4.32 0.23 -14.31
CA TYR A 37 -5.34 0.07 -13.27
C TYR A 37 -4.80 0.37 -11.85
N LEU A 38 -3.51 0.69 -11.73
CA LEU A 38 -2.92 1.20 -10.50
C LEU A 38 -3.31 2.68 -10.30
N VAL A 39 -4.34 2.89 -9.48
CA VAL A 39 -4.93 4.22 -9.18
C VAL A 39 -4.95 4.60 -7.69
N PRO A 40 -3.83 4.50 -6.95
CA PRO A 40 -3.78 4.81 -5.51
C PRO A 40 -4.06 6.29 -5.18
N PHE A 41 -3.87 7.18 -6.16
CA PHE A 41 -4.04 8.62 -6.02
C PHE A 41 -5.19 9.17 -6.89
N SER A 42 -6.15 8.30 -7.24
CA SER A 42 -7.15 8.57 -8.28
C SER A 42 -6.50 8.90 -9.64
N ARG A 43 -7.30 9.25 -10.64
CA ARG A 43 -6.85 9.72 -11.97
C ARG A 43 -7.82 10.75 -12.53
N GLY A 44 -7.38 11.44 -13.58
CA GLY A 44 -8.15 12.48 -14.26
C GLY A 44 -8.05 13.83 -13.56
N THR A 45 -9.01 14.71 -13.84
CA THR A 45 -9.02 16.11 -13.37
C THR A 45 -9.18 16.25 -11.85
N LEU A 46 -9.68 15.21 -11.18
CA LEU A 46 -9.83 15.13 -9.72
C LEU A 46 -8.82 14.19 -9.06
N GLY A 47 -7.75 13.83 -9.78
CA GLY A 47 -6.63 13.09 -9.21
C GLY A 47 -5.89 13.90 -8.15
N CYS A 48 -5.13 13.23 -7.29
CA CYS A 48 -4.19 13.90 -6.40
C CYS A 48 -3.24 14.80 -7.20
N LEU A 49 -2.98 16.01 -6.69
CA LEU A 49 -2.02 16.95 -7.29
C LEU A 49 -0.56 16.60 -6.94
N GLY A 50 -0.34 15.80 -5.90
CA GLY A 50 0.98 15.51 -5.35
C GLY A 50 1.54 14.09 -5.58
N PRO A 51 1.22 13.33 -6.65
CA PRO A 51 1.64 11.93 -6.74
C PRO A 51 3.16 11.77 -6.76
N ASN A 52 3.89 12.65 -7.46
CA ASN A 52 5.35 12.63 -7.49
C ASN A 52 5.97 12.89 -6.12
N MET A 53 5.40 13.85 -5.38
CA MET A 53 5.80 14.14 -4.01
C MET A 53 5.54 12.91 -3.13
N THR A 54 4.35 12.33 -3.18
CA THR A 54 4.01 11.14 -2.38
C THR A 54 4.95 9.98 -2.65
N TRP A 55 5.32 9.71 -3.91
CA TRP A 55 6.32 8.68 -4.22
C TRP A 55 7.68 8.96 -3.59
N ALA A 56 8.19 10.20 -3.71
CA ALA A 56 9.45 10.59 -3.08
C ALA A 56 9.40 10.37 -1.56
N TRP A 57 8.31 10.78 -0.91
CA TRP A 57 8.10 10.55 0.52
C TRP A 57 8.07 9.07 0.88
N LEU A 58 7.37 8.22 0.13
CA LEU A 58 7.33 6.78 0.37
C LEU A 58 8.72 6.16 0.30
N TYR A 59 9.52 6.51 -0.72
CA TYR A 59 10.89 6.01 -0.84
C TYR A 59 11.80 6.49 0.29
N LEU A 60 11.70 7.76 0.70
CA LEU A 60 12.47 8.31 1.80
C LEU A 60 12.12 7.66 3.13
N VAL A 61 10.83 7.50 3.43
CA VAL A 61 10.35 6.88 4.66
C VAL A 61 10.74 5.41 4.72
N LEU A 62 10.42 4.62 3.69
CA LEU A 62 10.77 3.20 3.65
C LEU A 62 12.28 3.00 3.69
N GLY A 63 13.03 3.76 2.89
CA GLY A 63 14.48 3.70 2.87
C GLY A 63 15.09 4.06 4.22
N THR A 64 14.54 5.02 4.94
CA THR A 64 15.02 5.39 6.29
C THR A 64 14.67 4.31 7.32
N LEU A 65 13.42 3.84 7.33
CA LEU A 65 12.95 2.83 8.27
C LEU A 65 13.75 1.53 8.15
N LEU A 66 13.93 1.03 6.92
CA LEU A 66 14.60 -0.24 6.66
C LEU A 66 16.12 -0.19 6.88
N ARG A 67 16.76 0.98 6.72
CA ARG A 67 18.22 1.12 6.94
C ARG A 67 18.56 1.39 8.40
N ARG A 68 17.76 2.19 9.10
CA ARG A 68 18.09 2.66 10.45
C ARG A 68 17.50 1.82 11.56
N PHE A 69 16.48 1.00 11.31
CA PHE A 69 15.81 0.28 12.39
C PHE A 69 15.58 -1.19 12.07
N GLU A 70 15.93 -2.07 13.01
CA GLU A 70 15.35 -3.41 13.08
C GLU A 70 14.03 -3.31 13.85
N MET A 71 12.94 -3.72 13.21
CA MET A 71 11.58 -3.57 13.75
C MET A 71 10.87 -4.92 13.82
N ARG A 72 10.05 -5.12 14.84
CA ARG A 72 9.11 -6.26 14.94
C ARG A 72 7.71 -5.75 15.20
N LEU A 73 6.71 -6.47 14.72
CA LEU A 73 5.31 -6.18 15.05
C LEU A 73 5.11 -6.28 16.57
N HIS A 74 4.33 -5.35 17.11
CA HIS A 74 3.97 -5.32 18.53
C HIS A 74 2.46 -5.11 18.63
N ASN A 75 1.73 -5.99 19.31
CA ASN A 75 0.28 -5.90 19.47
C ASN A 75 -0.50 -5.59 18.17
N THR A 76 0.01 -6.05 17.03
CA THR A 76 -0.58 -5.85 15.71
C THR A 76 -0.93 -7.20 15.12
N THR A 77 -2.16 -7.31 14.65
CA THR A 77 -2.79 -8.50 14.08
C THR A 77 -3.45 -8.13 12.75
N GLU A 78 -4.00 -9.11 12.02
CA GLU A 78 -4.69 -8.85 10.75
C GLU A 78 -5.89 -7.91 10.90
N GLU A 79 -6.61 -7.98 12.03
CA GLU A 79 -7.73 -7.07 12.34
C GLU A 79 -7.33 -5.59 12.30
N ASN A 80 -6.04 -5.29 12.49
CA ASN A 80 -5.53 -3.92 12.48
C ASN A 80 -5.39 -3.32 11.08
N VAL A 81 -5.37 -4.17 10.05
CA VAL A 81 -5.17 -3.78 8.65
C VAL A 81 -6.30 -4.25 7.71
N GLU A 82 -7.12 -5.20 8.15
CA GLU A 82 -8.27 -5.67 7.38
C GLU A 82 -9.31 -4.58 7.20
N VAL A 83 -9.57 -4.22 5.95
CA VAL A 83 -10.55 -3.19 5.60
C VAL A 83 -11.95 -3.78 5.67
N THR A 84 -12.73 -3.37 6.67
CA THR A 84 -14.14 -3.79 6.81
C THR A 84 -15.11 -2.78 6.23
N ARG A 85 -14.68 -1.52 6.02
CA ARG A 85 -15.53 -0.43 5.55
C ARG A 85 -14.76 0.47 4.60
N ASP A 86 -15.40 0.83 3.49
CA ASP A 86 -14.88 1.81 2.56
C ASP A 86 -15.53 3.17 2.81
N LYS A 87 -14.75 4.13 3.33
CA LYS A 87 -15.18 5.51 3.61
C LYS A 87 -14.26 6.49 2.90
N PHE A 88 -14.23 6.42 1.56
CA PHE A 88 -13.25 7.09 0.69
C PHE A 88 -11.83 6.48 0.79
N LEU A 89 -11.36 6.20 2.01
CA LEU A 89 -10.24 5.32 2.29
C LEU A 89 -10.75 4.06 3.00
N GLY A 90 -10.10 2.93 2.75
CA GLY A 90 -10.35 1.70 3.48
C GLY A 90 -10.12 1.90 4.98
N GLN A 91 -11.12 1.55 5.79
CA GLN A 91 -11.09 1.60 7.23
C GLN A 91 -11.23 0.19 7.79
N THR A 92 -10.44 -0.12 8.82
CA THR A 92 -10.61 -1.33 9.62
C THR A 92 -11.70 -1.15 10.66
N GLU A 93 -11.94 -2.14 11.52
CA GLU A 93 -12.91 -1.99 12.60
C GLU A 93 -12.61 -0.83 13.56
N ARG A 94 -13.65 -0.31 14.22
CA ARG A 94 -13.49 0.89 15.05
C ARG A 94 -12.46 0.61 16.16
N GLY A 95 -11.48 1.50 16.28
CA GLY A 95 -10.39 1.36 17.27
C GLY A 95 -9.29 0.36 16.89
N LYS A 96 -9.41 -0.32 15.74
CA LYS A 96 -8.41 -1.29 15.26
C LYS A 96 -7.43 -0.68 14.26
N ASN A 97 -7.72 0.46 13.65
CA ASN A 97 -6.85 1.14 12.66
C ASN A 97 -5.59 1.73 13.31
N ARG A 98 -4.69 0.84 13.74
CA ARG A 98 -3.43 1.15 14.43
C ARG A 98 -2.43 0.02 14.16
N VAL A 99 -1.29 0.39 13.60
CA VAL A 99 -0.15 -0.53 13.44
C VAL A 99 0.90 -0.12 14.47
N GLN A 100 1.26 -1.06 15.33
CA GLN A 100 2.23 -0.88 16.38
C GLN A 100 3.45 -1.76 16.09
N ILE A 101 4.62 -1.15 16.25
CA ILE A 101 5.91 -1.79 16.05
C ILE A 101 6.79 -1.54 17.27
N LYS A 102 7.68 -2.48 17.55
CA LYS A 102 8.75 -2.32 18.53
C LYS A 102 10.08 -2.25 17.78
N VAL A 103 10.84 -1.20 18.04
CA VAL A 103 12.23 -1.09 17.58
C VAL A 103 13.07 -2.04 18.43
N VAL A 104 13.69 -3.01 17.78
CA VAL A 104 14.59 -3.99 18.41
C VAL A 104 16.01 -3.42 18.48
N ARG A 105 16.41 -2.71 17.42
CA ARG A 105 17.74 -2.13 17.28
C ARG A 105 17.69 -0.90 16.38
N GLU A 106 18.49 0.11 16.72
CA GLU A 106 18.80 1.24 15.83
C GLU A 106 20.21 1.08 15.28
N TYR A 107 20.35 1.28 13.97
CA TYR A 107 21.61 1.33 13.24
C TYR A 107 22.07 2.79 13.10
N PRO A 108 23.39 3.03 13.16
CA PRO A 108 23.95 4.37 13.02
C PRO A 108 23.55 5.04 11.69
#